data_AF-Q9U2R5-F1
#
_entry.id   AF-Q9U2R5-F1
#
_cell.length_a   1.000
_cell.length_b   1.000
_cell.length_c   1.000
_cell.angle_alpha   90.00
_cell.angle_beta   90.00
_cell.angle_gamma   90.00
#
_symmetry.space_group_name_H-M   'P 1'
#
loop_
_entity.id
_entity.type
_entity.pdbx_description
1 polymer ?
#
loop_
_entity_poly.entity_id
_entity_poly.type
_entity_poly.pdbx_seq_one_letter_code
_entity_poly.pdbx_strand_id
1 'polypeptide(L)'
;MFRHEIQPPEFSFSPISLDEDQRCMSLSRLSSNHLGAPKPLRRCRSASPATCRDLTISPEHQKLIKRSWNRIPKAQFGRASLEAFITAAQVTHAIFVDKETENRHVKYFVDLVQSCVDNLENLETGVKPWLDLIGRGHANFKITGKHWEKFGESLLTTATEWNGPGRRHKETVKAWMVMSSFLADRLAHASRLAHHSPMLTPRVQLLTGRSAFEFNN
;
A
#
# COMPACT_ATOMS: atom_id res chain seq x y z
N MET A 1 -44.85 -31.24 6.90
CA MET A 1 -45.93 -30.46 6.26
C MET A 1 -45.32 -29.20 5.67
N PHE A 2 -45.63 -28.96 4.39
CA PHE A 2 -45.58 -27.73 3.55
C PHE A 2 -45.12 -26.42 4.22
N ARG A 3 -44.45 -25.46 3.59
CA ARG A 3 -43.97 -25.12 2.23
C ARG A 3 -43.31 -23.74 2.41
N HIS A 4 -42.31 -23.40 1.61
CA HIS A 4 -42.37 -22.25 0.69
C HIS A 4 -41.02 -22.00 0.01
N GLU A 5 -41.00 -22.19 -1.30
CA GLU A 5 -39.99 -21.71 -2.24
C GLU A 5 -40.12 -20.20 -2.46
N ILE A 6 -38.97 -19.53 -2.58
CA ILE A 6 -38.82 -18.27 -3.32
C ILE A 6 -37.56 -18.44 -4.18
N GLN A 7 -37.73 -18.41 -5.51
CA GLN A 7 -36.67 -18.51 -6.50
C GLN A 7 -36.20 -17.10 -6.92
N PRO A 8 -34.89 -16.78 -6.92
CA PRO A 8 -34.38 -15.50 -7.41
C PRO A 8 -34.05 -15.55 -8.93
N PRO A 9 -34.00 -14.38 -9.60
CA PRO A 9 -33.89 -14.28 -11.06
C PRO A 9 -32.46 -14.53 -11.57
N GLU A 10 -32.37 -15.18 -12.73
CA GLU A 10 -31.13 -15.40 -13.49
C GLU A 10 -30.62 -14.11 -14.15
N PHE A 11 -29.36 -13.78 -13.91
CA PHE A 11 -28.61 -12.80 -14.72
C PHE A 11 -27.54 -13.54 -15.53
N SER A 12 -27.72 -13.54 -16.85
CA SER A 12 -26.75 -14.01 -17.83
C SER A 12 -25.76 -12.89 -18.16
N PHE A 13 -24.47 -13.13 -17.95
CA PHE A 13 -23.38 -12.29 -18.45
C PHE A 13 -22.56 -13.11 -19.43
N SER A 14 -22.47 -12.63 -20.67
CA SER A 14 -21.54 -13.13 -21.68
C SER A 14 -20.19 -12.39 -21.59
N PRO A 15 -19.07 -13.05 -21.89
CA PRO A 15 -17.72 -12.54 -21.66
C PRO A 15 -17.29 -11.51 -22.73
N ILE A 16 -16.64 -10.43 -22.30
CA ILE A 16 -15.95 -9.48 -23.19
C ILE A 16 -14.59 -10.07 -23.59
N SER A 17 -14.41 -10.24 -24.90
CA SER A 17 -13.16 -10.60 -25.57
C SER A 17 -12.23 -9.40 -25.67
N LEU A 18 -10.95 -9.62 -25.34
CA LEU A 18 -9.82 -8.72 -25.56
C LEU A 18 -9.16 -9.13 -26.88
N ASP A 19 -9.27 -8.31 -27.92
CA ASP A 19 -8.28 -8.25 -29.01
C ASP A 19 -8.50 -6.99 -29.87
N GLU A 20 -7.44 -6.58 -30.58
CA GLU A 20 -7.38 -5.48 -31.57
C GLU A 20 -7.31 -4.02 -31.05
N ASP A 21 -6.08 -3.50 -30.87
CA ASP A 21 -5.62 -2.38 -31.71
C ASP A 21 -4.12 -2.09 -31.49
N GLN A 22 -3.28 -2.77 -32.28
CA GLN A 22 -1.93 -2.32 -32.63
C GLN A 22 -1.99 -1.74 -34.04
N ARG A 23 -1.96 -0.41 -34.17
CA ARG A 23 -1.59 0.24 -35.44
C ARG A 23 -0.54 1.32 -35.24
N CYS A 24 0.60 1.01 -35.84
CA CYS A 24 1.79 1.84 -36.01
C CYS A 24 1.48 3.21 -36.60
N MET A 25 1.95 4.28 -35.94
CA MET A 25 2.22 5.54 -36.62
C MET A 25 3.64 5.51 -37.19
N SER A 26 3.75 5.22 -38.48
CA SER A 26 4.99 5.30 -39.24
C SER A 26 5.22 6.77 -39.64
N LEU A 27 6.14 7.45 -38.95
CA LEU A 27 6.64 8.77 -39.31
C LEU A 27 7.80 8.62 -40.29
N SER A 28 7.48 8.48 -41.57
CA SER A 28 8.47 8.54 -42.65
C SER A 28 7.90 9.37 -43.78
N ARG A 29 8.13 10.69 -43.71
CA ARG A 29 8.09 11.68 -44.80
C ARG A 29 8.34 13.07 -44.22
N LEU A 30 9.56 13.30 -43.74
CA LEU A 30 10.09 14.66 -43.69
C LEU A 30 11.42 14.69 -44.43
N SER A 31 11.46 15.64 -45.34
CA SER A 31 12.40 15.82 -46.43
C SER A 31 13.85 15.86 -45.96
N SER A 32 14.68 15.09 -46.65
CA SER A 32 16.13 15.18 -46.65
C SER A 32 16.53 16.51 -47.28
N ASN A 33 16.97 17.48 -46.46
CA ASN A 33 17.96 18.50 -46.84
C ASN A 33 18.38 19.34 -45.63
N HIS A 34 19.68 19.27 -45.29
CA HIS A 34 20.47 20.31 -44.61
C HIS A 34 20.26 20.64 -43.11
N LEU A 35 20.16 19.66 -42.22
CA LEU A 35 20.38 19.94 -40.79
C LEU A 35 21.41 18.95 -40.21
N GLY A 36 22.58 19.51 -39.88
CA GLY A 36 23.73 18.78 -39.35
C GLY A 36 23.38 17.92 -38.13
N ALA A 37 24.08 16.79 -37.99
CA ALA A 37 23.81 15.76 -37.00
C ALA A 37 23.53 16.34 -35.59
N PRO A 38 22.41 15.97 -34.95
CA PRO A 38 22.10 16.45 -33.62
C PRO A 38 23.15 15.93 -32.62
N LYS A 39 23.83 16.86 -31.95
CA LYS A 39 24.74 16.54 -30.83
C LYS A 39 23.97 15.76 -29.76
N PRO A 40 24.55 14.70 -29.16
CA PRO A 40 23.89 13.97 -28.08
C PRO A 40 23.53 14.92 -26.94
N LEU A 41 22.22 15.04 -26.65
CA LEU A 41 21.74 15.81 -25.52
C LEU A 41 22.30 15.18 -24.24
N ARG A 42 23.21 15.90 -23.58
CA ARG A 42 23.69 15.58 -22.23
C ARG A 42 22.47 15.46 -21.31
N ARG A 43 22.26 14.25 -20.78
CA ARG A 43 21.21 13.96 -19.80
C ARG A 43 21.33 14.95 -18.63
N CYS A 44 20.30 15.77 -18.43
CA CYS A 44 20.20 16.69 -17.30
C CYS A 44 20.42 15.92 -15.99
N ARG A 45 21.48 16.28 -15.25
CA ARG A 45 21.84 15.71 -13.95
C ARG A 45 20.91 16.14 -12.79
N SER A 46 19.71 16.64 -13.08
CA SER A 46 18.79 17.16 -12.07
C SER A 46 17.79 16.14 -11.52
N ALA A 47 17.75 14.92 -12.07
CA ALA A 47 17.15 13.78 -11.37
C ALA A 47 18.16 13.22 -10.36
N SER A 48 18.54 14.03 -9.36
CA SER A 48 19.20 13.48 -8.18
C SER A 48 18.27 12.43 -7.58
N PRO A 49 18.76 11.21 -7.28
CA PRO A 49 17.98 10.23 -6.54
C PRO A 49 17.39 10.95 -5.35
N ALA A 50 16.06 10.86 -5.16
CA ALA A 50 15.37 11.53 -4.06
C ALA A 50 16.19 11.30 -2.79
N THR A 51 16.91 12.34 -2.36
CA THR A 51 17.80 12.27 -1.21
C THR A 51 16.93 11.78 -0.07
N CYS A 52 17.40 10.74 0.63
CA CYS A 52 16.76 10.22 1.83
C CYS A 52 16.53 11.41 2.79
N ARG A 53 15.36 12.03 2.70
CA ARG A 53 14.98 13.11 3.61
C ARG A 53 14.64 12.40 4.90
N ASP A 54 15.43 12.64 5.93
CA ASP A 54 15.10 12.17 7.27
C ASP A 54 13.70 12.68 7.59
N LEU A 55 12.75 11.74 7.69
CA LEU A 55 11.35 12.07 7.95
C LEU A 55 11.23 12.48 9.41
N THR A 56 11.41 13.78 9.65
CA THR A 56 11.26 14.37 10.98
C THR A 56 9.83 14.87 11.14
N ILE A 57 9.02 14.13 11.90
CA ILE A 57 7.69 14.58 12.32
C ILE A 57 7.89 15.64 13.41
N SER A 58 7.34 16.84 13.22
CA SER A 58 7.48 17.93 14.21
C SER A 58 6.91 17.53 15.58
N PRO A 59 7.48 18.00 16.70
CA PRO A 59 6.98 17.67 18.04
C PRO A 59 5.48 17.94 18.22
N GLU A 60 4.95 18.98 17.57
CA GLU A 60 3.51 19.29 17.53
C GLU A 60 2.70 18.18 16.85
N HIS A 61 3.14 17.73 15.67
CA HIS A 61 2.51 16.62 14.95
C HIS A 61 2.61 15.31 15.73
N GLN A 62 3.74 15.03 16.38
CA GLN A 62 3.89 13.84 17.23
C GLN A 62 2.87 13.84 18.36
N LYS A 63 2.68 14.98 19.04
CA LYS A 63 1.66 15.14 20.10
C LYS A 63 0.25 14.93 19.56
N LEU A 64 -0.05 15.40 18.35
CA LEU A 64 -1.37 15.20 17.72
C LEU A 64 -1.62 13.72 17.39
N ILE A 65 -0.64 13.03 16.81
CA ILE A 65 -0.74 11.59 16.53
C ILE A 65 -0.92 10.80 17.82
N LYS A 66 -0.08 11.00 18.84
CA LYS A 66 -0.20 10.30 20.14
C LYS A 66 -1.58 10.51 20.77
N ARG A 67 -2.08 11.75 20.80
CA ARG A 67 -3.40 12.08 21.38
C ARG A 67 -4.56 11.48 20.60
N SER A 68 -4.52 11.57 19.28
CA SER A 68 -5.57 10.99 18.42
C SER A 68 -5.56 9.47 18.50
N TRP A 69 -4.39 8.84 18.37
CA TRP A 69 -4.23 7.40 18.47
C TRP A 69 -4.81 6.87 19.78
N ASN A 70 -4.53 7.50 20.92
CA ASN A 70 -5.05 7.08 22.22
C ASN A 70 -6.59 7.05 22.33
N ARG A 71 -7.31 7.82 21.49
CA ARG A 71 -8.78 7.85 21.48
C ARG A 71 -9.40 6.77 20.58
N ILE A 72 -8.64 6.24 19.64
CA ILE A 72 -9.13 5.32 18.63
C ILE A 72 -9.26 3.90 19.22
N PRO A 73 -10.44 3.23 19.12
CA PRO A 73 -10.58 1.83 19.50
C PRO A 73 -9.76 0.92 18.56
N LYS A 74 -8.68 0.35 19.07
CA LYS A 74 -7.63 -0.32 18.28
C LYS A 74 -8.15 -1.46 17.42
N ALA A 75 -8.96 -2.35 17.99
CA ALA A 75 -9.54 -3.47 17.26
C ALA A 75 -10.48 -3.04 16.14
N GLN A 76 -11.22 -1.93 16.32
CA GLN A 76 -12.11 -1.40 15.30
C GLN A 76 -11.32 -0.66 14.21
N PHE A 77 -10.26 0.05 14.59
CA PHE A 77 -9.35 0.69 13.65
C PHE A 77 -8.72 -0.32 12.69
N GLY A 78 -8.20 -1.44 13.21
CA GLY A 78 -7.60 -2.48 12.36
C GLY A 78 -8.60 -3.03 11.32
N ARG A 79 -9.83 -3.32 11.76
CA ARG A 79 -10.90 -3.78 10.85
C ARG A 79 -11.29 -2.72 9.82
N ALA A 80 -11.59 -1.51 10.26
CA ALA A 80 -11.97 -0.41 9.36
C ALA A 80 -10.86 -0.07 8.35
N SER A 81 -9.60 -0.11 8.77
CA SER A 81 -8.45 0.13 7.88
C SER A 81 -8.29 -0.97 6.83
N LEU A 82 -8.59 -2.23 7.20
CA LEU A 82 -8.58 -3.34 6.25
C LEU A 82 -9.73 -3.23 5.25
N GLU A 83 -10.95 -2.95 5.70
CA GLU A 83 -12.11 -2.75 4.82
C GLU A 83 -11.90 -1.59 3.85
N ALA A 84 -11.37 -0.47 4.36
CA ALA A 84 -11.01 0.69 3.54
C ALA A 84 -9.92 0.34 2.53
N PHE A 85 -8.93 -0.48 2.89
CA PHE A 85 -7.91 -0.96 1.96
C PHE A 85 -8.51 -1.86 0.86
N ILE A 86 -9.32 -2.85 1.24
CA ILE A 86 -9.96 -3.79 0.30
C ILE A 86 -10.78 -3.02 -0.73
N THR A 87 -11.57 -2.04 -0.26
CA THR A 87 -12.37 -1.16 -1.10
C THR A 87 -11.51 -0.29 -2.02
N ALA A 88 -10.51 0.41 -1.47
CA ALA A 88 -9.68 1.35 -2.22
C ALA A 88 -8.74 0.67 -3.23
N ALA A 89 -8.28 -0.55 -2.92
CA ALA A 89 -7.42 -1.35 -3.79
C ALA A 89 -8.21 -2.22 -4.78
N GLN A 90 -9.54 -2.24 -4.69
CA GLN A 90 -10.41 -3.08 -5.53
C GLN A 90 -10.05 -4.57 -5.47
N VAL A 91 -9.67 -5.04 -4.28
CA VAL A 91 -9.40 -6.45 -4.00
C VAL A 91 -10.57 -7.06 -3.25
N THR A 92 -10.55 -8.37 -3.03
CA THR A 92 -11.55 -9.07 -2.22
C THR A 92 -10.91 -9.69 -0.98
N HIS A 93 -11.70 -10.11 -0.01
CA HIS A 93 -11.20 -10.85 1.16
C HIS A 93 -10.50 -12.17 0.81
N ALA A 94 -10.64 -12.67 -0.42
CA ALA A 94 -9.97 -13.88 -0.90
C ALA A 94 -8.44 -13.73 -1.04
N ILE A 95 -7.88 -12.53 -0.78
CA ILE A 95 -6.42 -12.38 -0.61
C ILE A 95 -5.90 -13.12 0.63
N PHE A 96 -6.76 -13.38 1.61
CA PHE A 96 -6.45 -14.19 2.79
C PHE A 96 -6.91 -15.64 2.57
N VAL A 97 -6.10 -16.59 3.05
CA VAL A 97 -6.41 -18.02 2.95
C VAL A 97 -7.65 -18.39 3.75
N ASP A 98 -7.81 -17.78 4.92
CA ASP A 98 -8.89 -18.03 5.86
C ASP A 98 -9.15 -16.78 6.73
N LYS A 99 -10.25 -16.82 7.49
CA LYS A 99 -10.62 -15.75 8.41
C LYS A 99 -9.66 -15.60 9.59
N GLU A 100 -8.93 -16.66 9.96
CA GLU A 100 -7.93 -16.57 11.03
C GLU A 100 -6.74 -15.69 10.58
N THR A 101 -6.26 -15.89 9.37
CA THR A 101 -5.19 -15.14 8.72
C THR A 101 -5.59 -13.69 8.49
N GLU A 102 -6.84 -13.43 8.07
CA GLU A 102 -7.41 -12.09 8.01
C GLU A 102 -7.39 -11.41 9.40
N ASN A 103 -7.86 -12.10 10.44
CA ASN A 103 -7.86 -11.58 11.81
C ASN A 103 -6.45 -11.33 12.36
N ARG A 104 -5.46 -12.12 11.97
CA ARG A 104 -4.04 -11.87 12.29
C ARG A 104 -3.56 -10.58 11.61
N HIS A 105 -3.89 -10.36 10.33
CA HIS A 105 -3.52 -9.13 9.63
C HIS A 105 -4.16 -7.89 10.26
N VAL A 106 -5.42 -7.98 10.70
CA VAL A 106 -6.08 -6.90 11.47
C VAL A 106 -5.28 -6.52 12.71
N LYS A 107 -4.77 -7.50 13.47
CA LYS A 107 -3.91 -7.25 14.63
C LYS A 107 -2.58 -6.61 14.21
N TYR A 108 -1.95 -7.14 13.16
CA TYR A 108 -0.68 -6.60 12.67
C TYR A 108 -0.77 -5.17 12.15
N PHE A 109 -1.91 -4.75 11.57
CA PHE A 109 -2.14 -3.35 11.19
C PHE A 109 -2.08 -2.43 12.42
N VAL A 110 -2.73 -2.84 13.51
CA VAL A 110 -2.74 -2.09 14.76
C VAL A 110 -1.33 -2.05 15.36
N ASP A 111 -0.65 -3.18 15.43
CA ASP A 111 0.69 -3.28 16.01
C ASP A 111 1.71 -2.45 15.22
N LEU A 112 1.58 -2.42 13.89
CA LEU A 112 2.42 -1.59 13.02
C LEU A 112 2.22 -0.10 13.30
N VAL A 113 0.98 0.35 13.40
CA VAL A 113 0.68 1.76 13.72
C VAL A 113 1.13 2.09 15.13
N GLN A 114 0.88 1.22 16.11
CA GLN A 114 1.36 1.38 17.49
C GLN A 114 2.88 1.55 17.53
N SER A 115 3.62 0.67 16.84
CA SER A 115 5.08 0.76 16.72
C SER A 115 5.54 2.10 16.13
N CYS A 116 4.82 2.63 15.14
CA CYS A 116 5.09 3.98 14.62
C CYS A 116 4.83 5.06 15.66
N VAL A 117 3.70 5.00 16.37
CA VAL A 117 3.35 5.99 17.41
C VAL A 117 4.38 6.02 18.53
N ASP A 118 4.92 4.86 18.91
CA ASP A 118 5.95 4.73 19.93
C ASP A 118 7.31 5.28 19.47
N ASN A 119 7.58 5.28 18.16
CA ASN A 119 8.86 5.68 17.57
C ASN A 119 8.78 6.97 16.72
N LEU A 120 7.78 7.84 16.96
CA LEU A 120 7.56 9.06 16.15
C LEU A 120 8.76 10.02 16.11
N GLU A 121 9.61 10.00 17.13
CA GLU A 121 10.82 10.83 17.20
C GLU A 121 11.91 10.33 16.25
N ASN A 122 11.89 9.04 15.90
CA ASN A 122 12.91 8.41 15.07
C ASN A 122 12.35 7.21 14.28
N LEU A 123 11.39 7.47 13.39
CA LEU A 123 10.74 6.43 12.58
C LEU A 123 11.74 5.68 11.68
N GLU A 124 12.70 6.40 11.09
CA GLU A 124 13.67 5.85 10.14
C GLU A 124 14.62 4.84 10.80
N THR A 125 14.94 4.96 12.10
CA THR A 125 15.75 3.93 12.78
C THR A 125 14.91 2.95 13.60
N GLY A 126 13.85 3.44 14.25
CA GLY A 126 13.05 2.65 15.18
C GLY A 126 12.12 1.64 14.50
N VAL A 127 11.60 1.95 13.31
CA VAL A 127 10.59 1.12 12.63
C VAL A 127 11.07 0.59 11.29
N LYS A 128 11.95 1.30 10.59
CA LYS A 128 12.40 0.94 9.24
C LYS A 128 12.90 -0.51 9.11
N PRO A 129 13.74 -1.08 9.99
CA PRO A 129 14.17 -2.48 9.83
C PRO A 129 13.00 -3.46 9.80
N TRP A 130 11.95 -3.14 10.57
CA TRP A 130 10.72 -3.91 10.61
C TRP A 130 9.86 -3.72 9.35
N LEU A 131 9.71 -2.47 8.87
CA LEU A 131 9.04 -2.19 7.59
C LEU A 131 9.73 -2.87 6.42
N ASP A 132 11.06 -2.86 6.41
CA ASP A 132 11.86 -3.53 5.39
C ASP A 132 11.60 -5.04 5.40
N LEU A 133 11.49 -5.67 6.58
CA LEU A 133 11.14 -7.08 6.67
C LEU A 133 9.72 -7.35 6.15
N ILE A 134 8.73 -6.56 6.59
CA ILE A 134 7.33 -6.71 6.16
C ILE A 134 7.23 -6.55 4.64
N GLY A 135 7.77 -5.48 4.08
CA GLY A 135 7.70 -5.18 2.66
C GLY A 135 8.37 -6.29 1.82
N ARG A 136 9.56 -6.76 2.22
CA ARG A 136 10.23 -7.87 1.54
C ARG A 136 9.43 -9.16 1.61
N GLY A 137 8.85 -9.48 2.76
CA GLY A 137 8.03 -10.68 2.92
C GLY A 137 6.73 -10.65 2.10
N HIS A 138 6.26 -9.47 1.73
CA HIS A 138 5.13 -9.28 0.83
C HIS A 138 5.51 -9.29 -0.67
N ALA A 139 6.80 -9.36 -1.03
CA ALA A 139 7.26 -9.32 -2.42
C ALA A 139 6.89 -10.58 -3.22
N ASN A 140 6.62 -11.71 -2.56
CA ASN A 140 6.15 -12.92 -3.27
C ASN A 140 4.64 -12.91 -3.52
N PHE A 141 3.94 -11.86 -3.09
CA PHE A 141 2.54 -11.63 -3.41
C PHE A 141 2.46 -10.69 -4.62
N LYS A 142 1.33 -10.68 -5.32
CA LYS A 142 1.05 -9.73 -6.43
C LYS A 142 0.80 -8.30 -5.91
N ILE A 143 1.52 -7.89 -4.87
CA ILE A 143 1.43 -6.57 -4.23
C ILE A 143 2.38 -5.62 -4.95
N THR A 144 1.87 -4.45 -5.32
CA THR A 144 2.60 -3.41 -6.06
C THR A 144 2.71 -2.14 -5.22
N GLY A 145 3.51 -1.16 -5.67
CA GLY A 145 3.58 0.15 -5.01
C GLY A 145 2.21 0.80 -4.80
N LYS A 146 1.31 0.66 -5.79
CA LYS A 146 -0.07 1.18 -5.71
C LYS A 146 -0.88 0.56 -4.57
N HIS A 147 -0.66 -0.72 -4.25
CA HIS A 147 -1.34 -1.36 -3.10
C HIS A 147 -0.86 -0.75 -1.78
N TRP A 148 0.44 -0.47 -1.65
CA TRP A 148 0.98 0.18 -0.46
C TRP A 148 0.51 1.64 -0.31
N GLU A 149 0.37 2.37 -1.42
CA GLU A 149 -0.28 3.70 -1.43
C GLU A 149 -1.73 3.60 -0.91
N LYS A 150 -2.51 2.63 -1.41
CA LYS A 150 -3.88 2.40 -0.92
C LYS A 150 -3.95 1.98 0.54
N PHE A 151 -2.96 1.25 1.02
CA PHE A 151 -2.82 0.95 2.44
C PHE A 151 -2.54 2.21 3.27
N GLY A 152 -1.62 3.08 2.83
CA GLY A 152 -1.38 4.36 3.50
C GLY A 152 -2.60 5.28 3.51
N GLU A 153 -3.35 5.32 2.41
CA GLU A 153 -4.62 6.05 2.29
C GLU A 153 -5.70 5.47 3.22
N SER A 154 -5.78 4.14 3.37
CA SER A 154 -6.79 3.52 4.24
C SER A 154 -6.53 3.84 5.71
N LEU A 155 -5.28 3.79 6.16
CA LEU A 155 -4.90 4.22 7.51
C LEU A 155 -5.26 5.69 7.77
N LEU A 156 -4.97 6.58 6.81
CA LEU A 156 -5.27 8.01 6.92
C LEU A 156 -6.79 8.25 6.99
N THR A 157 -7.55 7.61 6.11
CA THR A 157 -9.01 7.70 6.04
C THR A 157 -9.62 7.28 7.37
N THR A 158 -9.29 6.07 7.83
CA THR A 158 -9.81 5.54 9.10
C THR A 158 -9.42 6.42 10.29
N ALA A 159 -8.16 6.86 10.39
CA ALA A 159 -7.74 7.75 11.46
C ALA A 159 -8.50 9.09 11.44
N THR A 160 -8.75 9.63 10.25
CA THR A 160 -9.44 10.92 10.07
C THR A 160 -10.91 10.83 10.50
N GLU A 161 -11.60 9.76 10.11
CA GLU A 161 -12.99 9.49 10.48
C GLU A 161 -13.16 9.42 12.01
N TRP A 162 -12.31 8.65 12.69
CA TRP A 162 -12.39 8.49 14.15
C TRP A 162 -12.09 9.77 14.93
N ASN A 163 -11.25 10.66 14.40
CA ASN A 163 -10.95 11.92 15.06
C ASN A 163 -12.07 12.96 14.91
N GLY A 164 -12.91 12.81 13.89
CA GLY A 164 -14.01 13.71 13.59
C GLY A 164 -13.57 15.16 13.31
N PRO A 165 -14.51 16.03 12.89
CA PRO A 165 -14.23 17.45 12.70
C PRO A 165 -13.93 18.15 14.04
N GLY A 166 -13.08 19.17 14.02
CA GLY A 166 -12.74 19.95 15.22
C GLY A 166 -11.62 20.97 15.00
N ARG A 167 -11.34 21.80 16.02
CA ARG A 167 -10.39 22.92 15.95
C ARG A 167 -8.97 22.52 15.47
N ARG A 168 -8.55 21.28 15.73
CA ARG A 168 -7.21 20.76 15.37
C ARG A 168 -7.27 19.67 14.29
N HIS A 169 -8.41 19.53 13.62
CA HIS A 169 -8.63 18.44 12.67
C HIS A 169 -7.63 18.52 11.52
N LYS A 170 -7.46 19.70 10.92
CA LYS A 170 -6.55 19.94 9.79
C LYS A 170 -5.11 19.56 10.12
N GLU A 171 -4.61 19.95 11.29
CA GLU A 171 -3.24 19.63 11.73
C GLU A 171 -3.09 18.15 12.07
N THR A 172 -4.14 17.53 12.62
CA THR A 172 -4.17 16.10 12.92
C THR A 172 -4.12 15.27 11.64
N VAL A 173 -4.93 15.61 10.63
CA VAL A 173 -4.91 14.98 9.31
C VAL A 173 -3.54 15.11 8.66
N LYS A 174 -2.93 16.30 8.69
CA LYS A 174 -1.57 16.50 8.18
C LYS A 174 -0.54 15.62 8.89
N ALA A 175 -0.63 15.50 10.21
CA ALA A 175 0.29 14.66 10.98
C ALA A 175 0.13 13.17 10.61
N TRP A 176 -1.11 12.68 10.53
CA TRP A 176 -1.40 11.31 10.08
C TRP A 176 -0.94 11.04 8.66
N MET A 177 -1.14 12.00 7.74
CA MET A 177 -0.71 11.89 6.34
C MET A 177 0.81 11.69 6.25
N VAL A 178 1.61 12.48 7.00
CA VAL A 178 3.08 12.31 7.00
C VAL A 178 3.48 10.91 7.47
N MET A 179 2.86 10.42 8.55
CA MET A 179 3.17 9.08 9.09
C MET A 179 2.71 7.95 8.16
N SER A 180 1.50 8.03 7.59
CA SER A 180 0.98 6.97 6.72
C SER A 180 1.67 6.95 5.35
N SER A 181 2.05 8.10 4.80
CA SER A 181 2.89 8.17 3.60
C SER A 181 4.27 7.55 3.85
N PHE A 182 4.91 7.84 4.99
CA PHE A 182 6.17 7.19 5.37
C PHE A 182 6.06 5.66 5.37
N LEU A 183 5.00 5.13 6.01
CA LEU A 183 4.73 3.69 6.05
C LEU A 183 4.60 3.11 4.64
N ALA A 184 3.73 3.70 3.82
CA ALA A 184 3.47 3.25 2.46
C ALA A 184 4.74 3.26 1.60
N ASP A 185 5.49 4.36 1.63
CA ASP A 185 6.71 4.53 0.85
C ASP A 185 7.78 3.49 1.21
N ARG A 186 7.96 3.24 2.52
CA ARG A 186 8.98 2.28 3.01
C ARG A 186 8.59 0.84 2.69
N LEU A 187 7.33 0.47 2.90
CA LEU A 187 6.82 -0.86 2.53
C LEU A 187 6.94 -1.08 1.01
N ALA A 188 6.54 -0.09 0.20
CA ALA A 188 6.63 -0.16 -1.25
C ALA A 188 8.07 -0.28 -1.75
N HIS A 189 8.99 0.51 -1.16
CA HIS A 189 10.41 0.43 -1.46
C HIS A 189 10.99 -0.95 -1.13
N ALA A 190 10.69 -1.47 0.06
CA ALA A 190 11.18 -2.77 0.51
C ALA A 190 10.63 -3.94 -0.34
N SER A 191 9.35 -3.92 -0.72
CA SER A 191 8.78 -4.92 -1.63
C SER A 191 9.47 -4.90 -3.00
N ARG A 192 9.67 -3.70 -3.59
CA ARG A 192 10.37 -3.56 -4.87
C ARG A 192 11.79 -4.10 -4.84
N LEU A 193 12.56 -3.83 -3.78
CA LEU A 193 13.91 -4.35 -3.65
C LEU A 193 13.97 -5.88 -3.56
N ALA A 194 13.02 -6.52 -2.87
CA ALA A 194 12.98 -7.97 -2.78
C ALA A 194 12.59 -8.66 -4.09
N HIS A 195 11.78 -8.04 -4.96
CA HIS A 195 11.51 -8.59 -6.30
C HIS A 195 12.80 -8.75 -7.13
N HIS A 196 13.84 -7.96 -6.85
CA HIS A 196 15.13 -8.05 -7.52
C HIS A 196 16.14 -8.96 -6.81
N SER A 197 15.82 -9.44 -5.60
CA SER A 197 16.66 -10.35 -4.84
C SER A 197 15.77 -11.18 -3.91
N PRO A 198 15.21 -12.31 -4.39
CA PRO A 198 14.29 -13.14 -3.63
C PRO A 198 15.04 -13.83 -2.49
N MET A 199 15.31 -13.10 -1.41
CA MET A 199 15.73 -13.72 -0.15
C MET A 199 14.51 -14.33 0.53
N LEU A 200 14.57 -15.65 0.64
CA LEU A 200 13.69 -16.47 1.45
C LEU A 200 13.78 -16.00 2.91
N THR A 201 12.81 -15.24 3.41
CA THR A 201 12.61 -15.07 4.85
C THR A 201 11.42 -15.94 5.29
N PRO A 202 11.68 -17.15 5.85
CA PRO A 202 10.64 -18.09 6.28
C PRO A 202 9.63 -17.49 7.26
N ARG A 203 10.04 -16.45 8.00
CA ARG A 203 9.22 -15.86 9.06
C ARG A 203 8.01 -15.09 8.54
N VAL A 204 8.08 -14.47 7.34
CA VAL A 204 6.89 -13.80 6.78
C VAL A 204 5.96 -14.78 6.08
N GLN A 205 6.49 -15.87 5.49
CA GLN A 205 5.66 -16.97 4.99
C GLN A 205 4.79 -17.60 6.10
N LEU A 206 5.32 -17.67 7.32
CA LEU A 206 4.57 -18.04 8.53
C LEU A 206 3.46 -17.03 8.89
N LEU A 207 3.70 -15.73 8.69
CA LEU A 207 2.70 -14.68 8.95
C LEU A 207 1.59 -14.68 7.88
N THR A 208 1.91 -15.07 6.66
CA THR A 208 0.97 -15.09 5.52
C THR A 208 0.30 -16.44 5.29
N GLY A 209 0.64 -17.47 6.08
CA GLY A 209 0.02 -18.81 6.00
C GLY A 209 0.27 -19.55 4.67
N ARG A 210 1.18 -19.06 3.82
CA ARG A 210 1.53 -19.67 2.54
C ARG A 210 2.97 -20.18 2.59
N SER A 211 3.10 -21.50 2.57
CA SER A 211 4.39 -22.18 2.37
C SER A 211 4.91 -21.86 0.96
N ALA A 212 6.23 -21.85 0.79
CA ALA A 212 6.91 -21.54 -0.47
C ALA A 212 6.68 -22.57 -1.61
N PHE A 213 5.74 -23.51 -1.47
CA PHE A 213 5.70 -24.75 -2.25
C PHE A 213 4.42 -25.01 -3.07
N GLU A 214 3.48 -24.07 -3.18
CA GLU A 214 2.22 -24.27 -3.93
C GLU A 214 2.15 -23.55 -5.30
N PHE A 215 3.28 -23.37 -5.98
CA PHE A 215 3.30 -22.98 -7.40
C PHE A 215 3.80 -24.15 -8.25
N ASN A 216 2.97 -25.19 -8.38
CA ASN A 216 3.00 -26.19 -9.46
C ASN A 216 1.76 -27.11 -9.31
N ASN A 217 0.62 -26.63 -9.81
CA ASN A 217 -0.45 -27.40 -10.47
C ASN A 217 -1.56 -26.44 -10.92
#